data_AF-A0A645G5L3-F1
#
_entry.id   AF-A0A645G5L3-F1
#
_cell.length_a   1.000
_cell.length_b   1.000
_cell.length_c   1.000
_cell.angle_alpha   90.00
_cell.angle_beta   90.00
_cell.angle_gamma   90.00
#
_symmetry.space_group_name_H-M   'P 1'
#
loop_
_entity.id
_entity.type
_entity.pdbx_description
1 polymer ?
#
loop_
_entity_poly.entity_id
_entity_poly.type
_entity_poly.pdbx_seq_one_letter_code
_entity_poly.pdbx_strand_id
1 'polypeptide(L)'
;MTFGQSYLTHLRCLENVGMTSIEPIEFEGKMIVPLQFLKAVLPDPSSLGPRTKGKTNIGCIFHGKKDGKDKSYYLYNVCDHEECYKEVGSQAVAYTTGVPAMIGAMMLVTGTWNKPGVHNIEEFDPDPFMDALNKYGLPWQESFNPTPVD
;
A
#
# COMPACT_ATOMS: atom_id res chain seq x y z
N MET A 1 4.17 5.14 -4.69
CA MET A 1 3.30 6.06 -3.91
C MET A 1 3.25 7.39 -4.64
N THR A 2 2.06 7.94 -4.89
CA THR A 2 1.89 9.22 -5.59
C THR A 2 1.63 10.33 -4.58
N PHE A 3 2.12 11.54 -4.86
CA PHE A 3 1.98 12.69 -3.96
C PHE A 3 1.32 13.86 -4.68
N GLY A 4 0.12 14.24 -4.23
CA GLY A 4 -0.55 15.44 -4.72
C GLY A 4 0.13 16.71 -4.21
N GLN A 5 0.10 17.78 -5.00
CA GLN A 5 0.73 19.05 -4.62
C GLN A 5 0.18 19.60 -3.29
N SER A 6 -1.13 19.49 -3.07
CA SER A 6 -1.75 19.89 -1.80
C SER A 6 -1.15 19.15 -0.60
N TYR A 7 -0.97 17.83 -0.70
CA TYR A 7 -0.35 17.02 0.35
C TYR A 7 1.07 17.49 0.67
N LEU A 8 1.91 17.68 -0.37
CA LEU A 8 3.28 18.15 -0.20
C LEU A 8 3.35 19.54 0.44
N THR A 9 2.47 20.45 0.03
CA THR A 9 2.39 21.79 0.62
C THR A 9 2.04 21.73 2.10
N HIS A 10 1.03 20.95 2.49
CA HIS A 10 0.64 20.83 3.91
C HIS A 10 1.74 20.19 4.76
N LEU A 11 2.40 19.15 4.26
CA LEU A 11 3.51 18.52 4.98
C LEU A 11 4.67 19.50 5.19
N ARG A 12 5.05 20.27 4.17
CA ARG A 12 6.06 21.32 4.28
C ARG A 12 5.65 22.42 5.26
N CYS A 13 4.39 22.83 5.25
CA CYS A 13 3.89 23.81 6.22
C CYS A 13 4.05 23.30 7.66
N LEU A 14 3.63 22.06 7.94
CA LEU A 14 3.75 21.44 9.26
C LEU A 14 5.22 21.28 9.70
N GLU A 15 6.08 20.87 8.78
CA GLU A 15 7.52 20.77 9.01
C GLU A 15 8.15 22.14 9.31
N ASN A 16 7.85 23.16 8.52
CA ASN A 16 8.39 24.52 8.68
C ASN A 16 8.05 25.15 10.03
N VAL A 17 6.89 24.82 10.60
CA VAL A 17 6.50 25.30 11.94
C VAL A 17 6.91 24.35 13.07
N GLY A 18 7.67 23.29 12.78
CA GLY A 18 8.20 22.34 13.77
C GLY A 18 7.20 21.31 14.28
N MET A 19 5.99 21.23 13.71
CA MET A 19 4.94 20.31 14.18
C MET A 19 5.26 18.83 13.90
N THR A 20 6.22 18.54 13.03
CA THR A 20 6.72 17.18 12.77
C THR A 20 7.91 16.79 13.65
N SER A 21 8.38 17.69 14.54
CA SER A 21 9.52 17.42 15.41
C SER A 21 9.24 16.31 16.43
N ILE A 22 10.24 15.46 16.64
CA ILE A 22 10.27 14.44 17.70
C ILE A 22 10.93 14.95 18.99
N GLU A 23 11.60 16.10 18.93
CA GLU A 23 12.28 16.69 20.09
C GLU A 23 11.24 17.33 21.02
N PRO A 24 11.25 17.00 22.32
CA PRO A 24 10.37 17.62 23.30
C PRO A 24 10.62 19.13 23.43
N ILE A 25 9.54 19.91 23.57
CA ILE A 25 9.57 21.32 23.94
C ILE A 25 8.82 21.55 25.26
N GLU A 26 9.23 22.57 26.02
CA GLU A 26 8.49 22.99 27.21
C GLU A 26 7.35 23.93 26.81
N PHE A 27 6.13 23.61 27.23
CA PHE A 27 4.94 24.44 27.07
C PHE A 27 4.15 24.43 28.39
N GLU A 28 4.07 25.58 29.06
CA GLU A 28 3.36 25.75 30.33
C GLU A 28 3.79 24.74 31.42
N GLY A 29 5.10 24.49 31.54
CA GLY A 29 5.67 23.56 32.51
C GLY A 29 5.49 22.08 32.16
N LYS A 30 5.04 21.75 30.95
CA LYS A 30 4.93 20.39 30.44
C LYS A 30 5.84 20.17 29.24
N MET A 31 6.52 19.03 29.19
CA MET A 31 7.26 18.59 28.02
C MET A 31 6.30 17.95 27.01
N ILE A 32 6.23 18.50 25.80
CA ILE A 32 5.37 18.01 24.72
C ILE A 32 6.23 17.69 23.51
N VAL A 33 6.00 16.54 22.87
CA VAL A 33 6.57 16.22 21.56
C VAL A 33 5.60 16.71 20.47
N PRO A 34 5.99 17.69 19.63
CA PRO A 34 5.08 18.28 18.63
C PRO A 34 4.42 17.25 17.72
N LEU A 35 5.15 16.24 17.24
CA LEU A 35 4.59 15.19 16.38
C LEU A 35 3.50 14.36 17.08
N GLN A 36 3.65 14.10 18.38
CA GLN A 36 2.64 13.36 19.15
C GLN A 36 1.39 14.21 19.36
N PHE A 37 1.56 15.51 19.61
CA PHE A 37 0.45 16.45 19.69
C PHE A 37 -0.26 16.58 18.34
N LEU A 38 0.49 16.69 17.23
CA LEU A 38 -0.06 16.70 15.87
C LEU A 38 -0.93 15.46 15.61
N LYS A 39 -0.44 14.27 15.98
CA LYS A 39 -1.21 13.03 15.88
C LYS A 39 -2.55 13.11 16.64
N ALA A 40 -2.59 13.76 17.79
CA ALA A 40 -3.80 13.88 18.60
C ALA A 40 -4.84 14.85 18.02
N VAL A 41 -4.42 15.84 17.23
CA VAL A 41 -5.34 16.82 16.60
C VAL A 41 -5.77 16.40 15.20
N LEU A 42 -5.04 15.51 14.54
CA LEU A 42 -5.42 14.97 13.24
C LEU A 42 -6.62 14.00 13.39
N PRO A 43 -7.46 13.88 12.35
CA PRO A 43 -8.53 12.88 12.35
C PRO A 43 -7.98 11.46 12.56
N ASP A 44 -8.70 10.63 13.30
CA ASP A 44 -8.35 9.21 13.46
C ASP A 44 -8.30 8.54 12.06
N PRO A 45 -7.15 7.94 11.67
CA PRO A 45 -7.02 7.26 10.38
C PRO A 45 -8.09 6.19 10.12
N SER A 46 -8.59 5.51 11.17
CA SER A 46 -9.63 4.49 11.05
C SER A 46 -11.01 5.10 10.70
N SER A 47 -11.24 6.35 11.08
CA SER A 47 -12.49 7.08 10.80
C SER A 47 -12.58 7.62 9.37
N LEU A 48 -11.51 7.52 8.57
CA LEU A 48 -11.43 8.08 7.22
C LEU A 48 -12.13 7.21 6.16
N GLY A 49 -12.36 5.92 6.44
CA GLY A 49 -12.98 4.96 5.52
C GLY A 49 -14.25 5.50 4.81
N PRO A 50 -15.30 5.94 5.53
CA PRO A 50 -16.53 6.46 4.92
C PRO A 50 -16.36 7.71 4.05
N ARG A 51 -15.29 8.48 4.27
CA ARG A 51 -15.06 9.78 3.60
C ARG A 51 -14.15 9.65 2.40
N THR A 52 -13.37 8.58 2.31
CA THR A 52 -12.34 8.39 1.29
C THR A 52 -12.99 7.87 0.02
N LYS A 53 -12.76 8.58 -1.08
CA LYS A 53 -13.24 8.20 -2.42
C LYS A 53 -12.09 8.09 -3.39
N GLY A 54 -12.31 7.34 -4.46
CA GLY A 54 -11.34 7.12 -5.53
C GLY A 54 -10.73 5.73 -5.46
N LYS A 55 -9.64 5.56 -6.22
CA LYS A 55 -9.02 4.26 -6.47
C LYS A 55 -7.53 4.31 -6.21
N THR A 56 -6.98 3.19 -5.76
CA THR A 56 -5.55 2.93 -5.80
C THR A 56 -5.23 2.16 -7.08
N ASN A 57 -4.01 2.37 -7.60
CA ASN A 57 -3.42 1.53 -8.64
C ASN A 57 -1.98 1.24 -8.23
N ILE A 58 -1.66 -0.03 -8.06
CA ILE A 58 -0.33 -0.51 -7.65
C ILE A 58 0.07 -1.61 -8.62
N GLY A 59 1.28 -1.51 -9.16
CA GLY A 59 1.80 -2.51 -10.07
C GLY A 59 3.28 -2.29 -10.39
N CYS A 60 3.80 -3.17 -11.23
CA CYS A 60 5.21 -3.20 -11.62
C CYS A 60 5.31 -3.17 -13.15
N ILE A 61 6.05 -2.20 -13.69
CA ILE A 61 6.46 -2.19 -15.09
C ILE A 61 7.80 -2.92 -15.19
N PHE A 62 7.83 -3.94 -16.02
CA PHE A 62 8.98 -4.79 -16.28
C PHE A 62 9.52 -4.49 -17.67
N HIS A 63 10.83 -4.32 -17.75
CA HIS A 63 11.57 -4.24 -19.00
C HIS A 63 12.60 -5.36 -19.02
N GLY A 64 12.58 -6.17 -20.08
CA GLY A 64 13.47 -7.31 -20.20
C GLY A 64 13.44 -7.93 -21.58
N LYS A 65 13.93 -9.16 -21.68
CA LYS A 65 13.97 -9.91 -22.94
C LYS A 65 13.21 -11.22 -22.83
N LYS A 66 12.47 -11.55 -23.88
CA LYS A 66 11.84 -12.86 -24.06
C LYS A 66 12.12 -13.32 -25.49
N ASP A 67 12.61 -14.54 -25.64
CA ASP A 67 12.99 -15.11 -26.94
C ASP A 67 13.95 -14.21 -27.75
N GLY A 68 14.89 -13.57 -27.04
CA GLY A 68 15.89 -12.66 -27.61
C GLY A 68 15.37 -11.27 -28.00
N LYS A 69 14.08 -10.97 -27.82
CA LYS A 69 13.47 -9.68 -28.16
C LYS A 69 13.14 -8.87 -26.92
N ASP A 70 13.34 -7.56 -27.00
CA ASP A 70 12.94 -6.64 -25.93
C ASP A 70 11.43 -6.66 -25.73
N LYS A 71 11.02 -6.64 -24.46
CA LYS A 71 9.64 -6.67 -24.02
C LYS A 71 9.43 -5.72 -22.85
N SER A 72 8.32 -5.01 -22.91
CA SER A 72 7.76 -4.22 -21.83
C SER A 72 6.45 -4.86 -21.39
N TYR A 73 6.25 -5.00 -20.09
CA TYR A 73 5.09 -5.65 -19.50
C TYR A 73 4.69 -4.94 -18.21
N TYR A 74 3.40 -4.77 -17.96
CA TYR A 74 2.88 -4.14 -16.75
C TYR A 74 1.84 -5.03 -16.12
N LEU A 75 2.07 -5.38 -14.85
CA LEU A 75 1.13 -6.13 -14.02
C LEU A 75 0.67 -5.22 -12.87
N TYR A 76 -0.64 -5.09 -12.67
CA TYR A 76 -1.18 -4.17 -11.68
C TYR A 76 -2.53 -4.59 -11.13
N ASN A 77 -2.88 -4.02 -9.98
CA ASN A 77 -4.21 -4.10 -9.39
C ASN A 77 -4.79 -2.68 -9.26
N VAL A 78 -6.09 -2.55 -9.52
CA VAL A 78 -6.88 -1.35 -9.22
C VAL A 78 -7.87 -1.71 -8.13
N CYS A 79 -7.90 -0.92 -7.06
CA CYS A 79 -8.74 -1.19 -5.89
C CYS A 79 -9.53 0.07 -5.51
N ASP A 80 -10.84 -0.06 -5.32
CA ASP A 80 -11.73 1.06 -5.03
C ASP A 80 -11.96 1.22 -3.52
N HIS A 81 -11.81 2.45 -3.02
CA HIS A 81 -11.97 2.73 -1.59
C HIS A 81 -13.38 2.46 -1.08
N GLU A 82 -14.41 2.77 -1.87
CA GLU A 82 -15.81 2.65 -1.46
C GLU A 82 -16.24 1.18 -1.47
N GLU A 83 -15.72 0.37 -2.39
CA GLU A 83 -15.96 -1.09 -2.41
C GLU A 83 -15.30 -1.79 -1.21
N CYS A 84 -14.04 -1.49 -0.91
CA CYS A 84 -13.35 -2.04 0.27
C CYS A 84 -14.09 -1.69 1.57
N TYR A 85 -14.57 -0.45 1.68
CA TYR A 85 -15.27 0.01 2.87
C TYR A 85 -16.62 -0.70 3.04
N LYS A 86 -17.34 -0.96 1.94
CA LYS A 86 -18.59 -1.72 1.97
C LYS A 86 -18.38 -3.19 2.38
N GLU A 87 -17.28 -3.80 1.97
CA GLU A 87 -17.02 -5.22 2.24
C GLU A 87 -16.52 -5.45 3.68
N VAL A 88 -15.49 -4.72 4.10
CA VAL A 88 -14.78 -4.99 5.37
C VAL A 88 -14.63 -3.77 6.28
N GLY A 89 -15.28 -2.64 5.95
CA GLY A 89 -15.24 -1.42 6.76
C GLY A 89 -13.89 -0.70 6.76
N SER A 90 -13.05 -0.95 5.74
CA SER A 90 -11.68 -0.41 5.67
C SER A 90 -11.37 0.20 4.30
N GLN A 91 -10.41 1.11 4.26
CA GLN A 91 -9.94 1.77 3.04
C GLN A 91 -9.05 0.86 2.19
N ALA A 92 -8.99 1.12 0.88
CA ALA A 92 -8.19 0.34 -0.07
C ALA A 92 -6.71 0.19 0.31
N VAL A 93 -6.11 1.13 1.05
CA VAL A 93 -4.71 1.01 1.52
C VAL A 93 -4.53 -0.16 2.50
N ALA A 94 -5.44 -0.28 3.48
CA ALA A 94 -5.39 -1.38 4.42
C ALA A 94 -5.86 -2.68 3.77
N TYR A 95 -6.86 -2.61 2.89
CA TYR A 95 -7.37 -3.76 2.14
C TYR A 95 -6.28 -4.42 1.27
N THR A 96 -5.56 -3.62 0.47
CA THR A 96 -4.48 -4.08 -0.42
C THR A 96 -3.28 -4.65 0.31
N THR A 97 -3.15 -4.44 1.62
CA THR A 97 -2.13 -5.05 2.47
C THR A 97 -2.67 -6.26 3.24
N GLY A 98 -3.90 -6.17 3.75
CA GLY A 98 -4.53 -7.20 4.56
C GLY A 98 -4.85 -8.47 3.78
N VAL A 99 -5.34 -8.33 2.54
CA VAL A 99 -5.64 -9.50 1.68
C VAL A 99 -4.36 -10.30 1.35
N PRO A 100 -3.25 -9.69 0.88
CA PRO A 100 -1.99 -10.42 0.68
C PRO A 100 -1.43 -11.06 1.95
N ALA A 101 -1.57 -10.40 3.11
CA ALA A 101 -1.16 -10.97 4.39
C ALA A 101 -1.96 -12.24 4.72
N MET A 102 -3.28 -12.22 4.53
CA MET A 102 -4.14 -13.38 4.69
C MET A 102 -3.76 -14.51 3.71
N ILE A 103 -3.56 -14.19 2.43
CA ILE A 103 -3.17 -15.17 1.41
C ILE A 103 -1.81 -15.80 1.74
N GLY A 104 -0.82 -14.99 2.11
CA GLY A 104 0.50 -15.51 2.51
C GLY A 104 0.41 -16.46 3.71
N ALA A 105 -0.38 -16.09 4.73
CA ALA A 105 -0.65 -16.98 5.86
C ALA A 105 -1.37 -18.27 5.44
N MET A 106 -2.35 -18.17 4.53
CA MET A 106 -3.04 -19.32 3.95
C MET A 106 -2.05 -20.27 3.26
N MET A 107 -1.13 -19.76 2.44
CA MET A 107 -0.13 -20.58 1.73
C MET A 107 0.79 -21.36 2.67
N LEU A 108 1.14 -20.77 3.81
CA LEU A 108 1.95 -21.43 4.84
C LEU A 108 1.16 -22.52 5.56
N VAL A 109 -0.06 -22.21 5.98
CA VAL A 109 -0.92 -23.15 6.76
C VAL A 109 -1.39 -24.33 5.91
N THR A 110 -1.62 -24.15 4.61
CA THR A 110 -1.97 -25.24 3.68
C THR A 110 -0.75 -26.05 3.23
N GLY A 111 0.46 -25.62 3.56
CA GLY A 111 1.71 -26.26 3.14
C GLY A 111 2.07 -26.00 1.67
N THR A 112 1.40 -25.07 0.98
CA THR A 112 1.71 -24.68 -0.40
C THR A 112 3.09 -24.00 -0.48
N TRP A 113 3.38 -23.11 0.46
CA TRP A 113 4.70 -22.47 0.59
C TRP A 113 5.47 -23.09 1.77
N ASN A 114 5.91 -24.34 1.62
CA ASN A 114 6.56 -25.11 2.68
C ASN A 114 8.07 -25.26 2.46
N LYS A 115 8.83 -24.19 2.77
CA LYS A 115 10.30 -24.14 2.67
C LYS A 115 10.90 -23.72 4.02
N PRO A 116 11.82 -24.51 4.62
CA PRO A 116 12.49 -24.12 5.86
C PRO A 116 13.44 -22.94 5.65
N GLY A 117 13.32 -21.92 6.50
CA GLY A 117 14.20 -20.75 6.48
C GLY A 117 13.45 -19.43 6.58
N VAL A 118 14.14 -18.35 6.26
CA VAL A 118 13.56 -17.01 6.08
C VAL A 118 13.56 -16.73 4.58
N HIS A 119 12.40 -16.41 4.04
CA HIS A 119 12.21 -16.27 2.60
C HIS A 119 11.42 -15.01 2.28
N ASN A 120 11.76 -14.40 1.15
CA ASN A 120 10.91 -13.41 0.51
C ASN A 120 9.89 -14.10 -0.42
N ILE A 121 8.86 -13.35 -0.84
CA ILE A 121 7.75 -13.87 -1.63
C ILE A 121 8.22 -14.36 -3.01
N GLU A 122 9.16 -13.66 -3.63
CA GLU A 122 9.73 -13.99 -4.94
C GLU A 122 10.52 -15.30 -4.97
N GLU A 123 10.79 -15.92 -3.81
CA GLU A 123 11.44 -17.23 -3.72
C GLU A 123 10.47 -18.41 -3.83
N PHE A 124 9.16 -18.16 -3.82
CA PHE A 124 8.12 -19.18 -3.92
C PHE A 124 7.47 -19.17 -5.30
N ASP A 125 6.78 -20.27 -5.62
CA ASP A 125 5.90 -20.34 -6.79
C ASP A 125 4.79 -19.29 -6.67
N PRO A 126 4.71 -18.31 -7.59
CA PRO A 126 3.73 -17.24 -7.52
C PRO A 126 2.32 -17.70 -7.93
N ASP A 127 2.17 -18.78 -8.70
CA ASP A 127 0.90 -19.13 -9.36
C ASP A 127 -0.27 -19.28 -8.35
N PRO A 128 -0.14 -20.04 -7.24
CA PRO A 128 -1.22 -20.18 -6.27
C PRO A 128 -1.60 -18.85 -5.60
N PHE A 129 -0.63 -17.95 -5.41
CA PHE A 129 -0.85 -16.64 -4.81
C PHE A 129 -1.58 -15.71 -5.76
N MET A 130 -1.19 -15.72 -7.04
CA MET A 130 -1.83 -14.94 -8.09
C MET A 130 -3.29 -15.36 -8.31
N ASP A 131 -3.57 -16.66 -8.25
CA ASP A 131 -4.95 -17.17 -8.29
C ASP A 131 -5.76 -16.75 -7.06
N ALA A 132 -5.16 -16.80 -5.88
CA ALA A 132 -5.79 -16.38 -4.64
C ALA A 132 -6.10 -14.87 -4.62
N LEU A 133 -5.22 -14.03 -5.17
CA LEU A 133 -5.48 -12.59 -5.32
C LEU A 133 -6.77 -12.31 -6.10
N ASN A 134 -6.96 -12.99 -7.24
CA ASN A 134 -8.19 -12.89 -8.03
C ASN A 134 -9.43 -13.35 -7.24
N LYS A 135 -9.29 -14.42 -6.46
CA LYS A 135 -10.39 -15.00 -5.68
C LYS A 135 -10.80 -14.15 -4.47
N TYR A 136 -9.84 -13.55 -3.78
CA TYR A 136 -10.05 -12.86 -2.50
C TYR A 136 -10.06 -11.33 -2.64
N GLY A 137 -10.45 -10.83 -3.81
CA GLY A 137 -10.85 -9.43 -3.98
C GLY A 137 -9.75 -8.46 -4.44
N LEU A 138 -8.60 -8.96 -4.90
CA LEU A 138 -7.54 -8.17 -5.53
C LEU A 138 -7.23 -8.67 -6.95
N PRO A 139 -8.20 -8.63 -7.88
CA PRO A 139 -7.96 -9.06 -9.24
C PRO A 139 -6.88 -8.20 -9.90
N TRP A 140 -5.92 -8.86 -10.55
CA TRP A 140 -4.82 -8.20 -11.25
C TRP A 140 -5.08 -8.15 -12.76
N GLN A 141 -4.39 -7.23 -13.43
CA GLN A 141 -4.51 -6.94 -14.85
C GLN A 141 -3.14 -6.82 -15.48
N GLU A 142 -3.08 -7.11 -16.77
CA GLU A 142 -1.85 -7.11 -17.55
C GLU A 142 -1.92 -6.12 -18.72
N SER A 143 -0.78 -5.52 -19.04
CA SER A 143 -0.56 -4.81 -20.30
C SER A 143 0.79 -5.24 -20.91
N PHE A 144 0.75 -5.66 -22.17
CA PHE A 144 1.93 -6.12 -22.93
C PHE A 144 2.57 -5.01 -23.78
N ASN A 145 2.05 -3.78 -23.65
CA ASN A 145 2.61 -2.59 -24.29
C ASN A 145 2.35 -1.35 -23.41
N PRO A 146 2.88 -1.34 -22.16
CA PRO A 146 2.64 -0.23 -21.25
C PRO A 146 3.37 1.03 -21.69
N THR A 147 2.82 2.18 -21.33
CA THR A 147 3.52 3.47 -21.46
C THR A 147 4.71 3.51 -20.50
N PRO A 148 5.93 3.80 -20.98
CA PRO A 148 7.10 4.00 -20.12
C PRO A 148 6.91 5.18 -19.15
N VAL A 149 7.69 5.21 -18.07
CA VAL A 149 7.66 6.30 -17.07
C VAL A 149 8.62 7.44 -17.44
N ASP A 150 9.51 7.19 -18.41
CA ASP A 150 10.65 8.02 -18.79
C ASP A 150 10.32 9.01 -19.94
#